data_AF-A0A7H8QGL0-F1
#
_entry.id   AF-A0A7H8QGL0-F1
#
_cell.length_a   1.000
_cell.length_b   1.000
_cell.length_c   1.000
_cell.angle_alpha   90.00
_cell.angle_beta   90.00
_cell.angle_gamma   90.00
#
_symmetry.space_group_name_H-M   'P 1'
#
loop_
_entity.id
_entity.type
_entity.pdbx_description
1 polymer ?
#
loop_
_entity_poly.entity_id
_entity_poly.type
_entity_poly.pdbx_seq_one_letter_code
_entity_poly.pdbx_strand_id
1 'polypeptide(L)'
;MIFLILWLLLIGYAAFLAPPGENPDPVFSKILSGDWGGIDPLVFAVFNSLGLFPLVFLTILLLHDRQRWPAWPFALLSLGTGAFSLLPYFAFGDRPAKNRTRVRTPNWLVRFLSSRFWLIVLMVMWTGNLLTLFQGFSLAAYRDAYFASGLVSVMTVDWVVLWGLSVYAVHRYFPDAKAKGLAWIPILGPVLVMWLNKKDLPTK
;
A
#
# COMPACT_ATOMS: atom_id res chain seq x y z
N MET A 1 -12.80 -15.30 -3.86
CA MET A 1 -12.05 -16.43 -3.27
C MET A 1 -10.55 -16.18 -3.26
N ILE A 2 -9.96 -15.68 -4.35
CA ILE A 2 -8.52 -15.39 -4.45
C ILE A 2 -8.00 -14.51 -3.29
N PHE A 3 -8.64 -13.39 -2.97
CA PHE A 3 -8.21 -12.51 -1.87
C PHE A 3 -8.23 -13.19 -0.48
N LEU A 4 -9.17 -14.11 -0.25
CA LEU A 4 -9.21 -14.89 1.00
C LEU A 4 -8.05 -15.88 1.07
N ILE A 5 -7.73 -16.54 -0.05
CA ILE A 5 -6.59 -17.46 -0.13
C ILE A 5 -5.29 -16.70 0.09
N LEU A 6 -5.10 -15.56 -0.58
CA LEU A 6 -3.93 -14.69 -0.36
C LEU A 6 -3.82 -14.24 1.09
N TRP A 7 -4.94 -13.92 1.73
CA TRP A 7 -4.95 -13.53 3.15
C TRP A 7 -4.52 -14.66 4.07
N LEU A 8 -5.07 -15.86 3.87
CA LEU A 8 -4.68 -17.05 4.66
C LEU A 8 -3.21 -17.44 4.41
N LEU A 9 -2.72 -17.31 3.17
CA LEU A 9 -1.31 -17.53 2.84
C LEU A 9 -0.41 -16.50 3.52
N LEU A 10 -0.81 -15.22 3.55
CA LEU A 10 -0.05 -14.16 4.20
C LEU A 10 0.00 -14.36 5.73
N ILE A 11 -1.11 -14.76 6.35
CA ILE A 11 -1.14 -15.14 7.77
C ILE A 11 -0.26 -16.37 8.03
N GLY A 12 -0.41 -17.41 7.21
CA GLY A 12 0.39 -18.62 7.33
C GLY A 12 1.89 -18.33 7.17
N TYR A 13 2.24 -17.44 6.24
CA TYR A 13 3.61 -16.99 6.07
C TYR A 13 4.13 -16.30 7.34
N ALA A 14 3.42 -15.30 7.85
CA ALA A 14 3.83 -14.57 9.03
C ALA A 14 3.90 -15.44 10.30
N ALA A 15 3.03 -16.44 10.44
CA ALA A 15 2.96 -17.29 11.62
C ALA A 15 3.98 -18.44 11.61
N PHE A 16 4.32 -18.99 10.43
CA PHE A 16 5.09 -20.24 10.34
C PHE A 16 6.39 -20.13 9.54
N LEU A 17 6.50 -19.20 8.59
CA LEU A 17 7.64 -19.10 7.66
C LEU A 17 8.54 -17.90 7.93
N ALA A 18 7.97 -16.81 8.44
CA ALA A 18 8.76 -15.66 8.87
C ALA A 18 9.72 -16.11 9.99
N PRO A 19 10.99 -15.67 9.95
CA PRO A 19 11.94 -16.03 10.99
C PRO A 19 11.40 -15.57 12.34
N PRO A 20 11.59 -16.36 13.41
CA PRO A 20 11.18 -15.97 14.75
C PRO A 20 11.94 -14.69 15.11
N GLY A 21 11.24 -13.55 15.10
CA GLY A 21 11.85 -12.27 15.40
C GLY A 21 12.36 -12.27 16.85
N GLU A 22 13.53 -11.68 17.07
CA GLU A 22 13.91 -11.25 18.40
C GLU A 22 12.85 -10.25 18.90
N ASN A 23 12.52 -10.28 20.20
CA ASN A 23 11.55 -9.35 20.80
C ASN A 23 12.29 -8.41 21.76
N PRO A 24 12.44 -7.11 21.44
CA PRO A 24 11.92 -6.42 20.25
C PRO A 24 12.77 -6.65 18.99
N ASP A 25 12.15 -6.53 17.81
CA ASP A 25 12.83 -6.73 16.53
C ASP A 25 13.97 -5.70 16.34
N PRO A 26 15.18 -6.13 15.93
CA PRO A 26 16.35 -5.26 15.86
C PRO A 26 16.23 -4.16 14.79
N VAL A 27 15.45 -4.38 13.73
CA VAL A 27 15.18 -3.36 12.72
C VAL A 27 14.12 -2.39 13.22
N PHE A 28 13.05 -2.91 13.83
CA PHE A 28 11.99 -2.07 14.39
C PHE A 28 12.49 -1.13 15.48
N SER A 29 13.34 -1.64 16.37
CA SER A 29 13.94 -0.83 17.45
C SER A 29 14.82 0.29 16.92
N LYS A 30 15.63 0.04 15.88
CA LYS A 30 16.45 1.07 15.20
C LYS A 30 15.62 2.15 14.50
N ILE A 31 14.51 1.75 13.87
CA ILE A 31 13.56 2.68 13.25
C ILE A 31 12.97 3.61 14.31
N LEU A 32 12.53 3.05 15.45
CA LEU A 32 11.93 3.83 16.53
C LEU A 32 12.94 4.70 17.28
N SER A 33 14.20 4.27 17.39
CA SER A 33 15.27 5.04 18.03
C SER A 33 15.82 6.16 17.14
N GLY A 34 15.45 6.19 15.85
CA GLY A 34 15.98 7.14 14.88
C GLY A 34 17.41 6.83 14.43
N ASP A 35 17.90 5.60 14.66
CA ASP A 35 19.18 5.12 14.16
C ASP A 35 19.05 4.63 12.70
N TRP A 36 18.67 5.56 11.82
CA TRP A 36 18.43 5.29 10.40
C TRP A 36 19.71 4.90 9.65
N GLY A 37 20.87 5.34 10.13
CA GLY A 37 22.18 5.02 9.53
C GLY A 37 22.61 3.57 9.73
N GLY A 38 22.06 2.89 10.74
CA GLY A 38 22.32 1.48 11.03
C GLY A 38 21.42 0.49 10.27
N ILE A 39 20.60 0.96 9.33
CA ILE A 39 19.64 0.19 8.54
C ILE A 39 20.03 0.27 7.08
N ASP A 40 20.04 -0.87 6.39
CA ASP A 40 20.28 -0.89 4.94
C ASP A 40 19.20 -0.05 4.21
N PRO A 41 19.58 0.87 3.30
CA PRO A 41 18.62 1.76 2.66
C PRO A 41 17.50 1.04 1.89
N LEU A 42 17.73 -0.17 1.37
CA LEU A 42 16.67 -0.95 0.71
C LEU A 42 15.64 -1.47 1.72
N VAL A 43 16.09 -1.90 2.92
CA VAL A 43 15.18 -2.26 4.02
C VAL A 43 14.34 -1.06 4.42
N PHE A 44 14.98 0.10 4.58
CA PHE A 44 14.29 1.35 4.90
C PHE A 44 13.29 1.76 3.81
N ALA A 45 13.66 1.61 2.53
CA ALA A 45 12.78 1.95 1.42
C ALA A 45 11.54 1.04 1.32
N VAL A 46 11.70 -0.25 1.61
CA VAL A 46 10.59 -1.21 1.70
C VAL A 46 9.69 -0.90 2.89
N PHE A 47 10.26 -0.56 4.04
CA PHE A 47 9.49 -0.12 5.21
C PHE A 47 8.66 1.14 4.91
N ASN A 48 9.27 2.20 4.35
CA ASN A 48 8.55 3.42 3.98
C ASN A 48 7.45 3.18 2.95
N SER A 49 7.66 2.23 2.03
CA SER A 49 6.67 1.83 1.04
C SER A 49 5.39 1.27 1.68
N LEU A 50 5.49 0.62 2.85
CA LEU A 50 4.31 0.16 3.60
C LEU A 50 3.47 1.32 4.16
N GLY A 51 4.02 2.53 4.30
CA GLY A 51 3.21 3.72 4.59
C GLY A 51 2.59 4.32 3.32
N LEU A 52 3.34 4.31 2.20
CA LEU A 52 2.89 4.89 0.94
C LEU A 52 1.77 4.11 0.25
N PHE A 53 1.86 2.78 0.21
CA PHE A 53 0.82 1.93 -0.38
C PHE A 53 -0.56 2.18 0.25
N PRO A 54 -0.73 2.14 1.59
CA PRO A 54 -1.97 2.51 2.26
C PRO A 54 -2.50 3.89 1.90
N LEU A 55 -1.65 4.91 1.74
CA LEU A 55 -2.11 6.24 1.33
C LEU A 55 -2.66 6.22 -0.11
N VAL A 56 -2.04 5.45 -1.00
CA VAL A 56 -2.56 5.20 -2.36
C VAL A 56 -3.88 4.43 -2.30
N PHE A 57 -3.99 3.37 -1.50
CA PHE A 57 -5.24 2.62 -1.34
C PHE A 57 -6.34 3.46 -0.69
N LEU A 58 -6.03 4.27 0.32
CA LEU A 58 -6.95 5.21 0.93
C LEU A 58 -7.51 6.15 -0.14
N THR A 59 -6.64 6.68 -1.01
CA THR A 59 -7.04 7.52 -2.14
C THR A 59 -8.00 6.78 -3.09
N ILE A 60 -7.57 5.63 -3.63
CA ILE A 60 -8.34 4.87 -4.62
C ILE A 60 -9.69 4.42 -4.05
N LEU A 61 -9.69 3.84 -2.85
CA LEU A 61 -10.87 3.24 -2.25
C LEU A 61 -11.88 4.29 -1.80
N LEU A 62 -11.45 5.41 -1.20
CA LEU A 62 -12.39 6.46 -0.76
C LEU A 62 -13.00 7.21 -1.94
N LEU A 63 -12.30 7.36 -3.07
CA LEU A 63 -12.90 7.90 -4.30
C LEU A 63 -14.04 7.00 -4.82
N HIS A 64 -14.02 5.70 -4.50
CA HIS A 64 -14.96 4.70 -4.98
C HIS A 64 -15.79 4.01 -3.88
N ASP A 65 -15.90 4.60 -2.68
CA ASP A 65 -16.54 3.96 -1.51
C ASP A 65 -18.07 3.85 -1.65
N ARG A 66 -18.52 2.99 -2.55
CA ARG A 66 -19.90 2.61 -2.82
C ARG A 66 -20.19 1.17 -2.39
N GLN A 67 -19.17 0.47 -1.88
CA GLN A 67 -19.22 -0.95 -1.61
C GLN A 67 -19.97 -1.26 -0.32
N ARG A 68 -20.24 -2.57 -0.13
CA ARG A 68 -20.98 -3.10 1.02
C ARG A 68 -20.41 -2.58 2.34
N TRP A 69 -19.09 -2.67 2.50
CA TRP A 69 -18.38 -2.19 3.69
C TRP A 69 -17.71 -0.83 3.44
N PRO A 70 -17.60 0.03 4.47
CA PRO A 70 -16.75 1.21 4.38
C PRO A 70 -15.30 0.80 4.22
N ALA A 71 -14.62 1.36 3.22
CA ALA A 71 -13.22 1.07 2.96
C ALA A 71 -12.25 1.73 3.96
N TRP A 72 -12.66 2.87 4.54
CA TRP A 72 -11.77 3.69 5.37
C TRP A 72 -11.14 2.96 6.57
N PRO A 73 -11.82 2.07 7.33
CA PRO A 73 -11.19 1.41 8.46
C PRO A 73 -10.06 0.49 7.99
N PHE A 74 -10.28 -0.24 6.89
CA PHE A 74 -9.29 -1.16 6.34
C PHE A 74 -8.10 -0.41 5.74
N ALA A 75 -8.36 0.70 5.05
CA ALA A 75 -7.30 1.54 4.47
C ALA A 75 -6.48 2.28 5.55
N LEU A 76 -7.08 2.70 6.66
CA LEU A 76 -6.32 3.28 7.78
C LEU A 76 -5.54 2.21 8.54
N LEU A 77 -6.15 1.06 8.82
CA LEU A 77 -5.46 -0.06 9.48
C LEU A 77 -4.29 -0.59 8.65
N SER A 78 -4.31 -0.44 7.32
CA SER A 78 -3.17 -0.85 6.47
C SER A 78 -1.92 -0.02 6.69
N LEU A 79 -2.00 1.16 7.31
CA LEU A 79 -0.78 1.93 7.66
C LEU A 79 0.11 1.19 8.66
N GLY A 80 -0.47 0.36 9.54
CA GLY A 80 0.28 -0.46 10.48
C GLY A 80 0.37 -1.93 10.07
N THR A 81 -0.64 -2.44 9.37
CA THR A 81 -0.78 -3.87 9.08
C THR A 81 -0.64 -4.22 7.61
N GLY A 82 -0.45 -3.26 6.70
CA GLY A 82 -0.26 -3.54 5.28
C GLY A 82 -1.45 -4.25 4.63
N ALA A 83 -1.18 -5.27 3.81
CA ALA A 83 -2.20 -6.03 3.09
C ALA A 83 -3.10 -6.87 4.02
N PHE A 84 -2.69 -7.12 5.26
CA PHE A 84 -3.48 -7.91 6.22
C PHE A 84 -4.87 -7.32 6.49
N SER A 85 -5.03 -5.99 6.45
CA SER A 85 -6.34 -5.33 6.57
C SER A 85 -7.05 -5.16 5.22
N LEU A 86 -6.31 -4.95 4.13
CA LEU A 86 -6.91 -4.71 2.81
C LEU A 86 -7.49 -5.99 2.19
N LEU A 87 -6.84 -7.14 2.35
CA LEU A 87 -7.30 -8.38 1.75
C LEU A 87 -8.70 -8.82 2.22
N PRO A 88 -9.05 -8.75 3.53
CA PRO A 88 -10.42 -8.97 3.99
C PRO A 88 -11.42 -8.02 3.35
N TYR A 89 -11.06 -6.75 3.19
CA TYR A 89 -11.91 -5.79 2.48
C TYR A 89 -12.16 -6.23 1.04
N PHE A 90 -11.12 -6.59 0.28
CA PHE A 90 -11.30 -7.08 -1.09
C PHE A 90 -12.04 -8.43 -1.17
N ALA A 91 -11.90 -9.30 -0.17
CA ALA A 91 -12.58 -10.60 -0.14
C ALA A 91 -14.10 -10.50 0.14
N PHE A 92 -14.48 -9.59 1.04
CA PHE A 92 -15.84 -9.56 1.60
C PHE A 92 -16.53 -8.20 1.46
N GLY A 93 -15.77 -7.10 1.59
CA GLY A 93 -16.25 -5.73 1.59
C GLY A 93 -16.44 -5.10 0.21
N ASP A 94 -15.56 -5.41 -0.75
CA ASP A 94 -15.56 -4.92 -2.15
C ASP A 94 -16.63 -5.60 -3.02
N ARG A 95 -17.86 -5.65 -2.50
CA ARG A 95 -19.04 -6.11 -3.23
C ARG A 95 -19.97 -4.94 -3.48
N PRO A 96 -20.61 -4.87 -4.67
CA PRO A 96 -21.57 -3.81 -4.95
C PRO A 96 -22.68 -3.84 -3.90
N ALA A 97 -22.90 -2.70 -3.24
CA ALA A 97 -24.01 -2.56 -2.33
C ALA A 97 -25.31 -2.47 -3.14
N LYS A 98 -26.29 -3.33 -2.84
CA LYS A 98 -27.55 -3.45 -3.61
C LYS A 98 -28.24 -2.11 -3.90
N ASN A 99 -28.17 -1.15 -2.96
CA ASN A 99 -28.92 0.10 -3.02
C ASN A 99 -28.05 1.38 -2.93
N ARG A 100 -26.71 1.30 -3.09
CA ARG A 100 -25.84 2.48 -2.90
C ARG A 100 -25.29 3.00 -4.22
N THR A 101 -25.89 4.08 -4.71
CA THR A 101 -25.45 4.82 -5.89
C THR A 101 -24.46 5.95 -5.57
N ARG A 102 -24.56 6.53 -4.36
CA ARG A 102 -23.70 7.62 -3.89
C ARG A 102 -22.46 7.12 -3.14
N VAL A 103 -21.32 7.78 -3.35
CA VAL A 103 -20.09 7.56 -2.57
C VAL A 103 -20.32 7.95 -1.10
N ARG A 104 -19.95 7.06 -0.16
CA ARG A 104 -20.10 7.30 1.28
C ARG A 104 -19.15 8.39 1.78
N THR A 105 -17.98 8.52 1.16
CA THR A 105 -16.96 9.51 1.50
C THR A 105 -17.50 10.94 1.39
N PRO A 106 -17.27 11.81 2.40
CA PRO A 106 -17.67 13.21 2.33
C PRO A 106 -17.07 13.93 1.11
N ASN A 107 -17.85 14.81 0.47
CA ASN A 107 -17.42 15.50 -0.76
C ASN A 107 -16.12 16.31 -0.57
N TRP A 108 -15.89 16.91 0.60
CA TRP A 108 -14.65 17.65 0.87
C TRP A 108 -13.41 16.75 0.79
N LEU A 109 -13.51 15.51 1.29
CA LEU A 109 -12.42 14.55 1.31
C LEU A 109 -12.20 13.96 -0.08
N VAL A 110 -13.28 13.69 -0.82
CA VAL A 110 -13.19 13.32 -2.25
C VAL A 110 -12.47 14.40 -3.06
N ARG A 111 -12.77 15.69 -2.83
CA ARG A 111 -12.09 16.81 -3.47
C ARG A 111 -10.61 16.91 -3.10
N PHE A 112 -10.27 16.68 -1.84
CA PHE A 112 -8.89 16.67 -1.38
C PHE A 112 -8.10 15.52 -2.03
N LEU A 113 -8.62 14.29 -1.96
CA LEU A 113 -7.97 13.08 -2.50
C LEU A 113 -7.87 13.08 -4.03
N SER A 114 -8.78 13.76 -4.73
CA SER A 114 -8.70 13.95 -6.19
C SER A 114 -7.91 15.20 -6.60
N SER A 115 -7.38 15.98 -5.65
CA SER A 115 -6.67 17.23 -5.93
C SER A 115 -5.29 16.98 -6.54
N ARG A 116 -4.82 17.94 -7.37
CA ARG A 116 -3.44 17.88 -7.90
C ARG A 116 -2.41 17.92 -6.78
N PHE A 117 -2.68 18.74 -5.77
CA PHE A 117 -1.79 18.88 -4.61
C PHE A 117 -1.56 17.52 -3.93
N TRP A 118 -2.63 16.79 -3.60
CA TRP A 118 -2.50 15.48 -2.96
C TRP A 118 -1.73 14.48 -3.82
N LEU A 119 -2.04 14.40 -5.12
CA LEU A 119 -1.31 13.50 -6.02
C LEU A 119 0.18 13.90 -6.15
N ILE A 120 0.50 15.20 -6.16
CA ILE A 120 1.89 15.68 -6.13
C ILE A 120 2.58 15.28 -4.83
N VAL A 121 1.91 15.42 -3.68
CA VAL A 121 2.45 14.98 -2.39
C VAL A 121 2.82 13.49 -2.43
N LEU A 122 1.93 12.63 -2.95
CA LEU A 122 2.24 11.20 -3.09
C LEU A 122 3.44 10.95 -4.02
N MET A 123 3.54 11.67 -5.14
CA MET A 123 4.69 11.57 -6.05
C MET A 123 5.99 12.04 -5.38
N VAL A 124 5.96 13.13 -4.62
CA VAL A 124 7.11 13.64 -3.87
C VAL A 124 7.53 12.67 -2.78
N MET A 125 6.59 12.11 -2.01
CA MET A 125 6.92 11.12 -0.97
C MET A 125 7.52 9.85 -1.58
N TRP A 126 6.98 9.36 -2.70
CA TRP A 126 7.56 8.24 -3.43
C TRP A 126 8.97 8.55 -3.95
N THR A 127 9.17 9.75 -4.50
CA THR A 127 10.48 10.20 -4.98
C THR A 127 11.47 10.28 -3.83
N GLY A 128 11.10 10.90 -2.72
CA GLY A 128 11.91 10.97 -1.50
C GLY A 128 12.29 9.58 -0.98
N ASN A 129 11.36 8.61 -1.02
CA ASN A 129 11.67 7.24 -0.68
C ASN A 129 12.71 6.63 -1.61
N LEU A 130 12.59 6.80 -2.93
CA LEU A 130 13.61 6.34 -3.88
C LEU A 130 14.97 6.99 -3.66
N LEU A 131 15.01 8.27 -3.26
CA LEU A 131 16.27 8.96 -3.00
C LEU A 131 17.08 8.32 -1.87
N THR A 132 16.44 7.60 -0.94
CA THR A 132 17.14 6.86 0.12
C THR A 132 18.09 5.81 -0.45
N LEU A 133 17.76 5.22 -1.59
CA LEU A 133 18.60 4.19 -2.25
C LEU A 133 19.93 4.75 -2.77
N PHE A 134 20.04 6.06 -3.00
CA PHE A 134 21.30 6.70 -3.39
C PHE A 134 22.34 6.75 -2.27
N GLN A 135 21.96 6.42 -1.03
CA GLN A 135 22.90 6.28 0.09
C GLN A 135 23.76 5.00 0.01
N GLY A 136 23.44 4.10 -0.93
CA GLY A 136 24.14 2.84 -1.14
C GLY A 136 23.48 1.70 -0.37
N PHE A 137 22.91 0.73 -1.10
CA PHE A 137 22.26 -0.44 -0.52
C PHE A 137 23.00 -1.73 -0.90
N SER A 138 22.87 -2.76 -0.08
CA SER A 138 23.44 -4.08 -0.32
C SER A 138 22.36 -5.15 -0.36
N LEU A 139 22.26 -5.84 -1.50
CA LEU A 139 21.36 -6.99 -1.65
C LEU A 139 21.71 -8.13 -0.69
N ALA A 140 23.00 -8.29 -0.35
CA ALA A 140 23.43 -9.28 0.63
C ALA A 140 22.94 -8.90 2.03
N ALA A 141 23.13 -7.64 2.44
CA ALA A 141 22.66 -7.16 3.74
C ALA A 141 21.13 -7.25 3.87
N TYR A 142 20.40 -6.92 2.79
CA TYR A 142 18.96 -7.08 2.75
C TYR A 142 18.53 -8.55 2.88
N ARG A 143 19.21 -9.47 2.18
CA ARG A 143 18.95 -10.91 2.28
C ARG A 143 19.19 -11.41 3.71
N ASP A 144 20.29 -11.00 4.34
CA ASP A 144 20.59 -11.38 5.71
C ASP A 144 19.52 -10.84 6.67
N ALA A 145 19.13 -9.58 6.50
CA ALA A 145 18.04 -8.97 7.26
C ALA A 145 16.70 -9.69 7.06
N TYR A 146 16.39 -10.15 5.85
CA TYR A 146 15.17 -10.89 5.54
C TYR A 146 15.08 -12.23 6.28
N PHE A 147 16.20 -12.92 6.48
CA PHE A 147 16.25 -14.20 7.22
C PHE A 147 16.47 -14.01 8.72
N ALA A 148 16.97 -12.85 9.16
CA ALA A 148 17.21 -12.55 10.57
C ALA A 148 16.02 -11.85 11.26
N SER A 149 15.26 -11.01 10.54
CA SER A 149 14.17 -10.21 11.10
C SER A 149 12.82 -10.66 10.55
N GLY A 150 11.93 -11.06 11.47
CA GLY A 150 10.54 -11.40 11.14
C GLY A 150 9.82 -10.21 10.51
N LEU A 151 10.11 -8.99 11.00
CA LEU A 151 9.55 -7.77 10.42
C LEU A 151 9.98 -7.59 8.97
N VAL A 152 11.29 -7.67 8.66
CA VAL A 152 11.82 -7.51 7.28
C VAL A 152 11.20 -8.54 6.35
N SER A 153 11.14 -9.80 6.80
CA SER A 153 10.54 -10.88 6.04
C SER A 153 9.08 -10.61 5.69
N VAL A 154 8.26 -10.28 6.71
CA VAL A 154 6.82 -10.04 6.53
C VAL A 154 6.57 -8.79 5.69
N MET A 155 7.28 -7.67 5.93
CA MET A 155 7.08 -6.45 5.14
C MET A 155 7.45 -6.62 3.66
N THR A 156 8.45 -7.46 3.36
CA THR A 156 8.84 -7.74 1.97
C THR A 156 7.74 -8.49 1.23
N VAL A 157 7.18 -9.52 1.86
CA VAL A 157 6.06 -10.28 1.27
C VAL A 157 4.81 -9.40 1.16
N ASP A 158 4.52 -8.63 2.20
CA ASP A 158 3.39 -7.68 2.22
C ASP A 158 3.51 -6.64 1.10
N TRP A 159 4.72 -6.11 0.87
CA TRP A 159 5.01 -5.17 -0.22
C TRP A 159 4.64 -5.74 -1.60
N VAL A 160 4.98 -7.00 -1.86
CA VAL A 160 4.63 -7.68 -3.14
C VAL A 160 3.12 -7.84 -3.28
N VAL A 161 2.44 -8.21 -2.19
CA VAL A 161 0.98 -8.32 -2.17
C VAL A 161 0.32 -6.97 -2.41
N LEU A 162 0.77 -5.91 -1.74
CA LEU A 162 0.28 -4.54 -1.92
C LEU A 162 0.52 -4.04 -3.34
N TRP A 163 1.67 -4.35 -3.93
CA TRP A 163 1.94 -4.03 -5.33
C TRP A 163 0.94 -4.70 -6.27
N GLY A 164 0.75 -6.02 -6.16
CA GLY A 164 -0.24 -6.75 -6.96
C GLY A 164 -1.68 -6.26 -6.74
N LEU A 165 -2.05 -5.97 -5.49
CA LEU A 165 -3.34 -5.36 -5.16
C LEU A 165 -3.48 -3.96 -5.78
N SER A 166 -2.41 -3.18 -5.88
CA SER A 166 -2.47 -1.83 -6.44
C SER A 166 -2.71 -1.88 -7.95
N VAL A 167 -2.08 -2.83 -8.66
CA VAL A 167 -2.34 -3.12 -10.07
C VAL A 167 -3.81 -3.54 -10.26
N TYR A 168 -4.29 -4.48 -9.43
CA TYR A 168 -5.68 -4.93 -9.47
C TYR A 168 -6.66 -3.76 -9.23
N ALA A 169 -6.43 -2.96 -8.19
CA ALA A 169 -7.29 -1.84 -7.81
C ALA A 169 -7.40 -0.82 -8.94
N VAL A 170 -6.30 -0.52 -9.64
CA VAL A 170 -6.34 0.38 -10.79
C VAL A 170 -7.26 -0.16 -11.89
N HIS A 171 -7.10 -1.42 -12.28
CA HIS A 171 -7.92 -2.04 -13.33
C HIS A 171 -9.39 -2.16 -12.93
N ARG A 172 -9.66 -2.35 -11.64
CA ARG A 172 -11.00 -2.54 -11.09
C ARG A 172 -11.78 -1.23 -10.93
N TYR A 173 -11.14 -0.17 -10.45
CA TYR A 173 -11.79 1.10 -10.10
C TYR A 173 -11.66 2.15 -11.20
N PHE A 174 -10.67 2.04 -12.08
CA PHE A 174 -10.49 2.92 -13.23
C PHE A 174 -10.53 2.13 -14.55
N PRO A 175 -11.64 1.45 -14.88
CA PRO A 175 -11.73 0.58 -16.06
C PRO A 175 -11.46 1.33 -17.37
N ASP A 176 -11.88 2.60 -17.46
CA ASP A 176 -11.78 3.42 -18.67
C ASP A 176 -10.54 4.33 -18.70
N ALA A 177 -9.65 4.21 -17.70
CA ALA A 177 -8.46 5.04 -17.63
C ALA A 177 -7.50 4.81 -18.80
N LYS A 178 -6.91 5.90 -19.29
CA LYS A 178 -5.76 5.87 -20.19
C LYS A 178 -4.52 5.41 -19.43
N ALA A 179 -3.64 4.69 -20.13
CA ALA A 179 -2.35 4.25 -19.61
C ALA A 179 -2.40 3.40 -18.32
N LYS A 180 -3.42 2.54 -18.15
CA LYS A 180 -3.53 1.59 -17.01
C LYS A 180 -2.27 0.73 -16.81
N GLY A 181 -1.51 0.47 -17.87
CA GLY A 181 -0.23 -0.23 -17.81
C GLY A 181 0.80 0.43 -16.87
N LEU A 182 0.68 1.72 -16.60
CA LEU A 182 1.52 2.41 -15.61
C LEU A 182 1.35 1.84 -14.19
N ALA A 183 0.23 1.19 -13.89
CA ALA A 183 -0.01 0.59 -12.57
C ALA A 183 1.05 -0.45 -12.16
N TRP A 184 1.77 -1.02 -13.13
CA TRP A 184 2.90 -1.93 -12.86
C TRP A 184 4.10 -1.25 -12.20
N ILE A 185 4.20 0.09 -12.25
CA ILE A 185 5.19 0.84 -11.46
C ILE A 185 4.71 0.86 -10.00
N PRO A 186 5.44 0.26 -9.04
CA PRO A 186 5.00 0.20 -7.65
C PRO A 186 4.75 1.59 -7.07
N ILE A 187 3.58 1.77 -6.43
CA ILE A 187 3.14 3.01 -5.76
C ILE A 187 2.91 4.19 -6.72
N LEU A 188 3.93 4.62 -7.47
CA LEU A 188 3.83 5.75 -8.41
C LEU A 188 2.87 5.46 -9.56
N GLY A 189 2.82 4.24 -10.05
CA GLY A 189 1.99 3.82 -11.18
C GLY A 189 0.51 4.18 -11.01
N PRO A 190 -0.17 3.69 -9.96
CA PRO A 190 -1.53 4.07 -9.65
C PRO A 190 -1.75 5.59 -9.52
N VAL A 191 -0.77 6.30 -8.94
CA VAL A 191 -0.84 7.78 -8.79
C VAL A 191 -0.77 8.47 -10.15
N LEU A 192 0.09 8.02 -11.06
CA LEU A 192 0.18 8.53 -12.42
C LEU A 192 -1.10 8.25 -13.22
N VAL A 193 -1.70 7.07 -13.05
CA VAL A 193 -2.99 6.76 -13.68
C VAL A 193 -4.06 7.74 -13.19
N MET A 194 -4.16 8.00 -11.89
CA MET A 194 -5.08 9.00 -11.34
C MET A 194 -4.77 10.42 -11.85
N TRP A 195 -3.49 10.77 -11.97
CA TRP A 195 -3.06 12.08 -12.45
C TRP A 195 -3.46 12.33 -13.91
N LEU A 196 -3.20 11.36 -14.80
CA LEU A 196 -3.50 11.45 -16.23
C LEU A 196 -5.01 11.44 -16.50
N ASN A 197 -5.78 10.74 -15.66
CA ASN A 197 -7.23 10.61 -15.79
C ASN A 197 -7.98 11.49 -14.77
N LYS A 198 -7.35 12.57 -14.29
CA LYS A 198 -7.92 13.44 -13.27
C LYS A 198 -9.31 14.00 -13.63
N LYS A 199 -9.58 14.21 -14.92
CA LYS A 199 -10.88 14.73 -15.40
C LYS A 199 -12.02 13.75 -15.12
N ASP A 200 -11.70 12.47 -15.01
CA ASP A 200 -12.65 11.38 -14.80
C ASP A 200 -12.81 11.02 -13.31
N LEU A 201 -12.00 11.63 -12.43
CA LEU A 201 -12.13 11.47 -10.99
C LEU A 201 -13.40 12.18 -10.48
N PRO A 202 -14.06 11.62 -9.44
CA PRO A 202 -15.22 12.26 -8.85
C PRO A 202 -14.83 13.62 -8.25
N THR A 203 -15.50 14.69 -8.71
CA THR A 203 -15.19 16.09 -8.34
C THR A 203 -16.38 16.86 -7.76
N LYS A 204 -17.59 16.28 -7.80
CA LYS A 204 -18.85 16.95 -7.39
C LYS A 204 -19.46 16.34 -6.13
#